data_AF-A0A2M7CH13-F1
#
_entry.id   AF-A0A2M7CH13-F1
#
_cell.length_a   1.000
_cell.length_b   1.000
_cell.length_c   1.000
_cell.angle_alpha   90.00
_cell.angle_beta   90.00
_cell.angle_gamma   90.00
#
_symmetry.space_group_name_H-M   'P 1'
#
loop_
_entity.id
_entity.type
_entity.pdbx_description
1 polymer ?
#
loop_
_entity_poly.entity_id
_entity_poly.type
_entity_poly.pdbx_seq_one_letter_code
_entity_poly.pdbx_strand_id
1 'polypeptide(L)'
;MSPFKLNDRGKRRNRRKWLVLSIFLSLFLFCVLYLFFLERNVMISPETKPDFIVMEERIREKGTFYQSLVERKIPHRWIDLIISKLNPFVDFRRIQGATYRFIMDTEGEMVKFVYEAGPTEVYEIEKDSKGKFIVERHKVPLQVHLVKIVGEIRSSLFEAMNEVGEQDQLALSFAEILAWEIDFYQDVREGNRFKVIVEKIYKGEQFIQYGTIHVAEYLRGEEVIRGIRFNGGYYNEEGFSLQKA
;
A
#
# COMPACT_ATOMS: atom_id res chain seq x y z
N MET A 1 89.91 -28.12 47.47
CA MET A 1 89.42 -27.79 46.11
C MET A 1 88.40 -28.84 45.70
N SER A 2 87.09 -28.56 45.87
CA SER A 2 85.98 -29.29 45.24
C SER A 2 84.66 -28.58 45.63
N PRO A 3 83.92 -27.97 44.68
CA PRO A 3 82.65 -27.33 44.99
C PRO A 3 81.44 -28.21 44.61
N PHE A 4 80.38 -28.06 45.40
CA PHE A 4 78.97 -28.04 45.00
C PHE A 4 78.40 -29.18 44.13
N LYS A 5 77.61 -30.08 44.75
CA LYS A 5 76.51 -30.78 44.07
C LYS A 5 75.21 -29.99 44.26
N LEU A 6 74.79 -29.33 43.18
CA LEU A 6 73.60 -28.51 43.07
C LEU A 6 72.28 -29.28 43.22
N ASN A 7 71.34 -28.60 43.88
CA ASN A 7 69.93 -28.85 44.01
C ASN A 7 69.20 -28.95 42.64
N ASP A 8 69.04 -30.16 42.09
CA ASP A 8 68.41 -30.38 40.77
C ASP A 8 66.92 -30.80 40.84
N ARG A 9 66.33 -30.93 42.05
CA ARG A 9 64.92 -31.34 42.20
C ARG A 9 63.93 -30.17 42.04
N GLY A 10 64.31 -28.94 42.41
CA GLY A 10 63.46 -27.75 42.26
C GLY A 10 63.25 -27.31 40.81
N LYS A 11 64.27 -27.49 39.96
CA LYS A 11 64.29 -27.05 38.56
C LYS A 11 63.36 -27.91 37.68
N ARG A 12 63.28 -29.22 37.94
CA ARG A 12 62.37 -30.16 37.24
C ARG A 12 60.89 -29.88 37.52
N ARG A 13 60.51 -29.52 38.76
CA ARG A 13 59.12 -29.23 39.14
C ARG A 13 58.59 -27.97 38.48
N ASN A 14 59.41 -26.92 38.41
CA ASN A 14 59.04 -25.69 37.69
C ASN A 14 58.95 -25.91 36.18
N ARG A 15 59.86 -26.70 35.58
CA ARG A 15 59.76 -27.07 34.16
C ARG A 15 58.46 -27.79 33.82
N ARG A 16 57.97 -28.71 34.66
CA ARG A 16 56.68 -29.38 34.45
C ARG A 16 55.49 -28.42 34.55
N LYS A 17 55.51 -27.47 35.49
CA LYS A 17 54.47 -26.43 35.59
C LYS A 17 54.46 -25.51 34.37
N TRP A 18 55.62 -25.11 33.86
CA TRP A 18 55.75 -24.31 32.64
C TRP A 18 55.30 -25.07 31.39
N LEU A 19 55.57 -26.38 31.30
CA LEU A 19 55.09 -27.22 30.21
C LEU A 19 53.56 -27.33 30.21
N VAL A 20 52.96 -27.60 31.37
CA VAL A 20 51.48 -27.66 31.51
C VAL A 20 50.85 -26.31 31.17
N LEU A 21 51.43 -25.20 31.65
CA LEU A 21 50.94 -23.86 31.34
C LEU A 21 51.02 -23.55 29.82
N SER A 22 52.09 -23.98 29.14
CA SER A 22 52.23 -23.77 27.70
C SER A 22 51.23 -24.59 26.88
N ILE A 23 50.88 -25.80 27.34
CA ILE A 23 49.86 -26.65 26.71
C ILE A 23 48.48 -26.01 26.85
N PHE A 24 48.14 -25.52 28.04
CA PHE A 24 46.88 -24.78 28.25
C PHE A 24 46.82 -23.49 27.42
N LEU A 25 47.91 -22.74 27.34
CA LEU A 25 47.98 -21.53 26.52
C LEU A 25 47.84 -21.84 25.02
N SER A 26 48.46 -22.93 24.55
CA SER A 26 48.33 -23.44 23.18
C SER A 26 46.90 -23.88 22.86
N LEU A 27 46.26 -24.66 23.76
CA LEU A 27 44.88 -25.09 23.60
C LEU A 27 43.91 -23.91 23.62
N PHE A 28 44.16 -22.92 24.48
CA PHE A 28 43.37 -21.69 24.52
C PHE A 28 43.54 -20.88 23.23
N LEU A 29 44.78 -20.69 22.76
CA LEU A 29 45.06 -20.02 21.50
C LEU A 29 44.43 -20.75 20.32
N PHE A 30 44.50 -22.08 20.28
CA PHE A 30 43.86 -22.90 19.27
C PHE A 30 42.33 -22.79 19.34
N CYS A 31 41.74 -22.77 20.54
CA CYS A 31 40.31 -22.57 20.74
C CYS A 31 39.87 -21.15 20.30
N VAL A 32 40.64 -20.12 20.64
CA VAL A 32 40.40 -18.74 20.19
C VAL A 32 40.54 -18.63 18.67
N LEU A 33 41.57 -19.24 18.07
CA LEU A 33 41.74 -19.29 16.61
C LEU A 33 40.63 -20.12 15.95
N TYR A 34 40.16 -21.19 16.59
CA TYR A 34 39.06 -22.02 16.11
C TYR A 34 37.72 -21.29 16.20
N LEU A 35 37.47 -20.54 17.28
CA LEU A 35 36.31 -19.68 17.44
C LEU A 35 36.34 -18.51 16.44
N PHE A 36 37.51 -17.90 16.23
CA PHE A 36 37.72 -16.87 15.21
C PHE A 36 37.55 -17.43 13.79
N PHE A 37 37.98 -18.68 13.55
CA PHE A 37 37.77 -19.38 12.29
C PHE A 37 36.30 -19.81 12.12
N LEU A 38 35.58 -20.14 13.19
CA LEU A 38 34.14 -20.36 13.19
C LEU A 38 33.38 -19.08 12.87
N GLU A 39 33.72 -17.95 13.49
CA GLU A 39 33.15 -16.63 13.17
C GLU A 39 33.45 -16.23 11.71
N ARG A 40 34.65 -16.53 11.20
CA ARG A 40 35.02 -16.25 9.80
C ARG A 40 34.37 -17.21 8.79
N ASN A 41 33.99 -18.41 9.23
CA ASN A 41 33.29 -19.42 8.42
C ASN A 41 31.76 -19.40 8.61
N VAL A 42 31.22 -18.53 9.47
CA VAL A 42 29.90 -17.95 9.23
C VAL A 42 30.06 -17.03 8.02
N MET A 43 30.28 -17.66 6.87
CA MET A 43 29.88 -17.09 5.61
C MET A 43 28.40 -16.81 5.83
N ILE A 44 28.06 -15.53 5.92
CA ILE A 44 26.84 -15.05 5.31
C ILE A 44 26.93 -15.65 3.91
N SER A 45 26.31 -16.82 3.70
CA SER A 45 25.90 -17.22 2.37
C SER A 45 25.24 -15.95 1.87
N PRO A 46 25.70 -15.32 0.77
CA PRO A 46 24.86 -14.31 0.18
C PRO A 46 23.50 -14.98 0.10
N GLU A 47 22.49 -14.43 0.76
CA GLU A 47 21.14 -14.73 0.36
C GLU A 47 21.19 -14.39 -1.13
N THR A 48 21.29 -15.42 -1.97
CA THR A 48 20.87 -15.33 -3.35
C THR A 48 19.44 -14.87 -3.19
N LYS A 49 19.21 -13.55 -3.23
CA LYS A 49 17.89 -13.01 -3.48
C LYS A 49 17.45 -13.80 -4.70
N PRO A 50 16.43 -14.67 -4.58
CA PRO A 50 16.02 -15.43 -5.73
C PRO A 50 15.73 -14.41 -6.82
N ASP A 51 16.29 -14.61 -8.01
CA ASP A 51 15.98 -13.75 -9.13
C ASP A 51 14.48 -13.92 -9.38
N PHE A 52 13.70 -12.89 -9.04
CA PHE A 52 12.26 -12.89 -9.20
C PHE A 52 11.90 -12.20 -10.50
N ILE A 53 11.03 -12.83 -11.27
CA ILE A 53 10.39 -12.20 -12.43
C ILE A 53 9.10 -11.56 -11.92
N VAL A 54 9.04 -10.24 -11.99
CA VAL A 54 7.87 -9.44 -11.58
C VAL A 54 7.13 -8.97 -12.82
N MET A 55 5.85 -9.32 -12.90
CA MET A 55 4.94 -8.84 -13.93
C MET A 55 3.87 -7.97 -13.28
N GLU A 56 3.86 -6.68 -13.61
CA GLU A 56 2.87 -5.72 -13.13
C GLU A 56 1.95 -5.28 -14.27
N GLU A 57 0.65 -5.21 -14.00
CA GLU A 57 -0.34 -4.80 -14.99
C GLU A 57 -1.53 -4.07 -14.39
N ARG A 58 -2.07 -3.12 -15.15
CA ARG A 58 -3.38 -2.49 -14.88
C ARG A 58 -4.46 -3.14 -15.73
N ILE A 59 -5.54 -3.56 -15.09
CA ILE A 59 -6.67 -4.19 -15.77
C ILE A 59 -7.41 -3.12 -16.59
N ARG A 60 -7.53 -3.37 -17.89
CA ARG A 60 -8.19 -2.48 -18.85
C ARG A 60 -9.71 -2.49 -18.64
N GLU A 61 -10.36 -1.34 -18.83
CA GLU A 61 -11.81 -1.14 -18.62
C GLU A 61 -12.73 -2.06 -19.44
N LYS A 62 -12.24 -2.63 -20.56
CA LYS A 62 -13.03 -3.47 -21.47
C LYS A 62 -12.64 -4.95 -21.47
N GLY A 63 -11.70 -5.36 -20.60
CA GLY A 63 -11.21 -6.74 -20.51
C GLY A 63 -11.65 -7.44 -19.23
N THR A 64 -11.68 -8.78 -19.23
CA THR A 64 -11.90 -9.54 -18.00
C THR A 64 -10.60 -9.71 -17.21
N PHE A 65 -10.68 -9.87 -15.89
CA PHE A 65 -9.50 -10.19 -15.07
C PHE A 65 -8.76 -11.43 -15.57
N TYR A 66 -9.51 -12.49 -15.90
CA TYR A 66 -8.94 -13.71 -16.48
C TYR A 66 -8.13 -13.43 -17.75
N GLN A 67 -8.72 -12.68 -18.69
CA GLN A 67 -8.07 -12.33 -19.95
C GLN A 67 -6.80 -11.50 -19.72
N SER A 68 -6.81 -10.57 -18.76
CA SER A 68 -5.63 -9.77 -18.43
C SER A 68 -4.45 -10.62 -17.95
N LEU A 69 -4.70 -11.73 -17.23
CA LEU A 69 -3.66 -12.65 -16.77
C LEU A 69 -3.13 -13.52 -17.93
N VAL A 70 -4.03 -13.96 -18.83
CA VAL A 70 -3.66 -14.73 -20.03
C VAL A 70 -2.80 -13.90 -20.99
N GLU A 71 -3.15 -12.64 -21.22
CA GLU A 71 -2.40 -11.73 -22.10
C GLU A 71 -0.96 -11.49 -21.59
N ARG A 72 -0.75 -11.58 -20.27
CA ARG A 72 0.58 -11.54 -19.63
C ARG A 72 1.29 -12.89 -19.57
N LYS A 73 0.78 -13.90 -20.27
CA LYS A 73 1.36 -15.24 -20.37
C LYS A 73 1.55 -15.92 -19.01
N ILE A 74 0.71 -15.58 -18.02
CA ILE A 74 0.72 -16.25 -16.72
C ILE A 74 0.22 -17.69 -16.95
N PRO A 75 0.92 -18.72 -16.44
CA PRO A 75 0.50 -20.11 -16.59
C PRO A 75 -0.91 -20.35 -16.05
N HIS A 76 -1.76 -21.07 -16.80
CA HIS A 76 -3.17 -21.31 -16.46
C HIS A 76 -3.37 -21.87 -15.03
N ARG A 77 -2.49 -22.77 -14.57
CA ARG A 77 -2.52 -23.31 -13.19
C ARG A 77 -2.51 -22.21 -12.13
N TRP A 78 -1.77 -21.13 -12.38
CA TRP A 78 -1.67 -20.01 -11.47
C TRP A 78 -2.87 -19.09 -11.59
N ILE A 79 -3.38 -18.88 -12.81
CA ILE A 79 -4.63 -18.13 -13.04
C ILE A 79 -5.78 -18.75 -12.26
N ASP A 80 -5.98 -20.07 -12.38
CA ASP A 80 -7.05 -20.79 -11.70
C ASP A 80 -6.89 -20.71 -10.17
N LEU A 81 -5.67 -20.87 -9.66
CA LEU A 81 -5.37 -20.70 -8.24
C LEU A 81 -5.70 -19.28 -7.76
N ILE A 82 -5.22 -18.25 -8.45
CA ILE A 82 -5.43 -16.83 -8.11
C ILE A 82 -6.92 -16.53 -8.05
N ILE A 83 -7.67 -16.88 -9.09
CA ILE A 83 -9.11 -16.62 -9.16
C ILE A 83 -9.84 -17.35 -8.04
N SER A 84 -9.56 -18.64 -7.82
CA SER A 84 -10.21 -19.41 -6.75
C SER A 84 -9.96 -18.82 -5.36
N LYS A 85 -8.77 -18.25 -5.13
CA LYS A 85 -8.36 -17.64 -3.87
C LYS A 85 -9.00 -16.28 -3.63
N LEU A 86 -9.16 -15.47 -4.68
CA LEU A 86 -9.71 -14.11 -4.59
C LEU A 86 -11.24 -14.04 -4.71
N ASN A 87 -11.89 -14.99 -5.37
CA ASN A 87 -13.35 -14.98 -5.58
C ASN A 87 -14.19 -14.80 -4.29
N PRO A 88 -13.79 -15.30 -3.11
CA PRO A 88 -14.52 -15.02 -1.86
C PRO A 88 -14.47 -13.55 -1.41
N PHE A 89 -13.53 -12.76 -1.91
CA PHE A 89 -13.26 -11.39 -1.46
C PHE A 89 -13.48 -10.32 -2.53
N VAL A 90 -13.40 -10.69 -3.81
CA VAL A 90 -13.42 -9.77 -4.94
C VAL A 90 -14.54 -10.14 -5.91
N ASP A 91 -15.44 -9.18 -6.18
CA ASP A 91 -16.37 -9.30 -7.30
C ASP A 91 -15.71 -8.80 -8.59
N PHE A 92 -15.16 -9.74 -9.37
CA PHE A 92 -14.44 -9.44 -10.61
C PHE A 92 -15.29 -8.80 -11.71
N ARG A 93 -16.62 -8.71 -11.54
CA ARG A 93 -17.51 -8.02 -12.50
C ARG A 93 -17.53 -6.51 -12.31
N ARG A 94 -17.02 -6.02 -11.18
CA ARG A 94 -17.05 -4.59 -10.80
C ARG A 94 -15.66 -3.96 -10.77
N ILE A 95 -14.71 -4.52 -11.52
CA ILE A 95 -13.33 -4.04 -11.54
C ILE A 95 -13.25 -2.72 -12.32
N GLN A 96 -12.79 -1.66 -11.65
CA GLN A 96 -12.43 -0.41 -12.29
C GLN A 96 -11.02 -0.01 -11.87
N GLY A 97 -10.08 -0.02 -12.83
CA GLY A 97 -8.72 0.47 -12.61
C GLY A 97 -7.84 -0.34 -11.66
N ALA A 98 -8.22 -1.57 -11.31
CA ALA A 98 -7.42 -2.44 -10.45
C ALA A 98 -6.08 -2.82 -11.10
N THR A 99 -5.07 -3.04 -10.27
CA THR A 99 -3.74 -3.49 -10.69
C THR A 99 -3.41 -4.83 -10.06
N TYR A 100 -2.49 -5.56 -10.68
CA TYR A 100 -1.91 -6.74 -10.06
C TYR A 100 -0.41 -6.85 -10.31
N ARG A 101 0.27 -7.55 -9.41
CA ARG A 101 1.66 -7.97 -9.54
C ARG A 101 1.76 -9.47 -9.38
N PHE A 102 2.29 -10.15 -10.38
CA PHE A 102 2.61 -11.57 -10.34
C PHE A 102 4.12 -11.75 -10.21
N ILE A 103 4.55 -12.44 -9.17
CA ILE A 103 5.95 -12.66 -8.82
C ILE A 103 6.21 -14.16 -8.90
N MET A 104 7.15 -14.55 -9.76
CA MET A 104 7.61 -15.93 -9.91
C MET A 104 9.11 -16.03 -9.74
N ASP A 105 9.59 -17.21 -9.38
CA ASP A 105 11.01 -17.52 -9.44
C ASP A 105 11.46 -17.85 -10.88
N THR A 106 12.75 -18.10 -11.05
CA THR A 106 13.35 -18.49 -12.33
C THR A 106 12.85 -19.83 -12.88
N GLU A 107 12.20 -20.66 -12.05
CA GLU A 107 11.64 -21.96 -12.44
C GLU A 107 10.19 -21.84 -12.92
N GLY A 108 9.57 -20.66 -12.80
CA GLY A 108 8.17 -20.43 -13.17
C GLY A 108 7.15 -20.85 -12.11
N GLU A 109 7.61 -21.04 -10.88
CA GLU A 109 6.73 -21.23 -9.73
C GLU A 109 6.30 -19.88 -9.16
N MET A 110 5.01 -19.76 -8.83
CA MET A 110 4.47 -18.54 -8.23
C MET A 110 5.00 -18.40 -6.81
N VAL A 111 5.65 -17.28 -6.55
CA VAL A 111 6.15 -16.90 -5.23
C VAL A 111 5.09 -16.07 -4.52
N LYS A 112 4.55 -15.05 -5.21
CA LYS A 112 3.57 -14.13 -4.66
C LYS A 112 2.68 -13.53 -5.75
N PHE A 113 1.42 -13.30 -5.41
CA PHE A 113 0.51 -12.49 -6.23
C PHE A 113 -0.07 -11.37 -5.38
N VAL A 114 -0.05 -10.14 -5.89
CA VAL A 114 -0.63 -8.96 -5.23
C VAL A 114 -1.73 -8.43 -6.14
N TYR A 115 -2.92 -8.22 -5.60
CA TYR A 115 -4.06 -7.65 -6.30
C TYR A 115 -4.56 -6.41 -5.57
N GLU A 116 -4.51 -5.26 -6.22
CA GLU A 116 -5.03 -4.00 -5.70
C GLU A 116 -6.38 -3.74 -6.39
N ALA A 117 -7.47 -4.12 -5.72
CA ALA A 117 -8.83 -3.97 -6.25
C ALA A 117 -9.23 -2.49 -6.44
N GLY A 118 -8.53 -1.62 -5.71
CA GLY A 118 -8.69 -0.18 -5.70
C GLY A 118 -7.75 0.44 -4.67
N PRO A 119 -7.98 1.68 -4.26
CA PRO A 119 -7.07 2.43 -3.37
C PRO A 119 -7.03 1.90 -1.93
N THR A 120 -8.02 1.10 -1.52
CA THR A 120 -8.24 0.71 -0.12
C THR A 120 -8.03 -0.78 0.15
N GLU A 121 -8.02 -1.59 -0.90
CA GLU A 121 -8.09 -3.05 -0.79
C GLU A 121 -6.96 -3.69 -1.56
N VAL A 122 -6.04 -4.29 -0.80
CA VAL A 122 -4.93 -5.07 -1.34
C VAL A 122 -5.05 -6.50 -0.84
N TYR A 123 -4.96 -7.45 -1.76
CA TYR A 123 -4.97 -8.87 -1.50
C TYR A 123 -3.64 -9.47 -1.91
N GLU A 124 -3.00 -10.19 -1.00
CA GLU A 124 -1.74 -10.88 -1.26
C GLU A 124 -1.95 -12.39 -1.17
N ILE A 125 -1.40 -13.12 -2.14
CA ILE A 125 -1.41 -14.57 -2.18
C ILE A 125 0.03 -15.06 -2.13
N GLU A 126 0.38 -15.80 -1.09
CA GLU A 126 1.69 -16.42 -0.91
C GLU A 126 1.56 -17.73 -0.14
N LYS A 127 2.62 -18.54 -0.15
CA LYS A 127 2.66 -19.78 0.63
C LYS A 127 2.83 -19.46 2.12
N ASP A 128 1.99 -20.05 2.95
CA ASP A 128 2.18 -20.06 4.40
C ASP A 128 3.39 -20.93 4.81
N SER A 129 3.69 -20.99 6.11
CA SER A 129 4.77 -21.82 6.65
C SER A 129 4.61 -23.33 6.39
N LYS A 130 3.44 -23.77 5.91
CA LYS A 130 3.13 -25.16 5.55
C LYS A 130 3.14 -25.39 4.04
N GLY A 131 3.53 -24.38 3.25
CA GLY A 131 3.61 -24.44 1.79
C GLY A 131 2.26 -24.31 1.08
N LYS A 132 1.18 -23.95 1.79
CA LYS A 132 -0.16 -23.75 1.20
C LYS A 132 -0.36 -22.29 0.85
N PHE A 133 -0.86 -22.02 -0.35
CA PHE A 133 -1.26 -20.66 -0.72
C PHE A 133 -2.43 -20.17 0.13
N ILE A 134 -2.24 -19.05 0.82
CA ILE A 134 -3.24 -18.32 1.60
C ILE A 134 -3.51 -16.95 0.98
N VAL A 135 -4.57 -16.27 1.42
CA VAL A 135 -4.85 -14.89 1.03
C VAL A 135 -4.78 -14.02 2.27
N GLU A 136 -3.97 -12.99 2.22
CA GLU A 136 -3.93 -11.94 3.22
C GLU A 136 -4.57 -10.67 2.66
N ARG A 137 -5.48 -10.08 3.41
CA ARG A 137 -6.13 -8.81 3.04
C ARG A 137 -5.50 -7.69 3.86
N HIS A 138 -4.89 -6.74 3.17
CA HIS A 138 -4.33 -5.55 3.78
C HIS A 138 -5.29 -4.38 3.55
N LYS A 139 -5.69 -3.72 4.64
CA LYS A 139 -6.35 -2.42 4.55
C LYS A 139 -5.28 -1.36 4.38
N VAL A 140 -5.36 -0.62 3.29
CA VAL A 140 -4.49 0.55 3.10
C VAL A 140 -4.97 1.66 4.02
N PRO A 141 -4.13 2.22 4.91
CA PRO A 141 -4.53 3.35 5.73
C PRO A 141 -4.78 4.56 4.81
N LEU A 142 -6.03 5.03 4.80
CA LEU A 142 -6.41 6.25 4.10
C LEU A 142 -6.45 7.42 5.06
N GLN A 143 -6.09 8.59 4.54
CA GLN A 143 -6.25 9.86 5.22
C GLN A 143 -7.48 10.57 4.64
N VAL A 144 -8.39 11.00 5.50
CA VAL A 144 -9.59 11.76 5.12
C VAL A 144 -9.40 13.19 5.59
N HIS A 145 -9.36 14.12 4.64
CA HIS A 145 -9.24 15.54 4.91
C HIS A 145 -10.57 16.22 4.61
N LEU A 146 -11.22 16.77 5.64
CA LEU A 146 -12.37 17.63 5.45
C LEU A 146 -11.89 19.02 5.02
N VAL A 147 -12.26 19.44 3.81
CA VAL A 147 -11.78 20.70 3.23
C VAL A 147 -12.95 21.59 2.81
N LYS A 148 -12.72 22.90 2.88
CA LYS A 148 -13.62 23.90 2.33
C LYS A 148 -13.04 24.42 1.02
N ILE A 149 -13.84 24.36 -0.04
CA ILE A 149 -13.50 24.83 -1.38
C ILE A 149 -14.45 25.97 -1.71
N VAL A 150 -13.93 27.04 -2.29
CA VAL A 150 -14.70 28.22 -2.70
C VAL A 150 -14.21 28.64 -4.07
N GLY A 151 -15.13 28.97 -4.97
CA GLY A 151 -14.79 29.49 -6.29
C GLY A 151 -15.86 30.43 -6.84
N GLU A 152 -15.47 31.16 -7.87
CA GLU A 152 -16.33 32.05 -8.64
C GLU A 152 -16.43 31.52 -10.07
N ILE A 153 -17.64 31.54 -10.59
CA ILE A 153 -17.96 31.07 -11.94
C ILE A 153 -17.64 32.18 -12.92
N ARG A 154 -16.87 31.83 -13.94
CA ARG A 154 -16.61 32.68 -15.11
C ARG A 154 -17.39 32.20 -16.33
N SER A 155 -17.40 30.90 -16.55
CA SER A 155 -17.98 30.25 -17.74
C SER A 155 -18.88 29.08 -17.37
N SER A 156 -18.38 28.15 -16.56
CA SER A 156 -19.07 26.92 -16.16
C SER A 156 -18.64 26.47 -14.77
N LEU A 157 -19.46 25.65 -14.11
CA LEU A 157 -19.13 25.04 -12.83
C LEU A 157 -17.86 24.17 -12.91
N PHE A 158 -17.71 23.39 -14.00
CA PHE A 158 -16.57 22.51 -14.21
C PHE A 158 -15.27 23.31 -14.32
N GLU A 159 -15.26 24.35 -15.16
CA GLU A 159 -14.08 25.21 -15.29
C GLU A 159 -13.75 25.89 -13.98
N ALA A 160 -14.75 26.41 -13.25
CA ALA A 160 -14.53 27.08 -11.97
C ALA A 160 -13.96 26.14 -10.88
N MET A 161 -14.39 24.86 -10.86
CA MET A 161 -13.81 23.84 -9.98
C MET A 161 -12.36 23.50 -10.37
N ASN A 162 -12.10 23.35 -11.66
CA ASN A 162 -10.76 23.08 -12.17
C ASN A 162 -9.77 24.24 -11.91
N GLU A 163 -10.22 25.49 -12.04
CA GLU A 163 -9.41 26.69 -11.73
C GLU A 163 -8.96 26.73 -10.26
N VAL A 164 -9.76 26.21 -9.32
CA VAL A 164 -9.40 26.12 -7.91
C VAL A 164 -8.68 24.82 -7.54
N GLY A 165 -8.27 24.03 -8.54
CA GLY A 165 -7.46 22.82 -8.38
C GLY A 165 -8.24 21.55 -8.06
N GLU A 166 -9.55 21.55 -8.30
CA GLU A 166 -10.41 20.37 -8.12
C GLU A 166 -10.64 19.65 -9.45
N GLN A 167 -11.26 18.47 -9.39
CA GLN A 167 -11.55 17.65 -10.58
C GLN A 167 -13.04 17.68 -10.92
N ASP A 168 -13.37 17.45 -12.20
CA ASP A 168 -14.73 17.38 -12.73
C ASP A 168 -15.68 16.48 -11.91
N GLN A 169 -15.17 15.43 -11.26
CA GLN A 169 -15.97 14.57 -10.40
C GLN A 169 -16.63 15.33 -9.24
N LEU A 170 -15.94 16.32 -8.66
CA LEU A 170 -16.53 17.16 -7.62
C LEU A 170 -17.62 18.08 -8.18
N ALA A 171 -17.42 18.62 -9.39
CA ALA A 171 -18.42 19.44 -10.06
C ALA A 171 -19.71 18.65 -10.33
N LEU A 172 -19.57 17.40 -10.80
CA LEU A 172 -20.70 16.48 -11.02
C LEU A 172 -21.45 16.18 -9.72
N SER A 173 -20.74 15.77 -8.66
CA SER A 173 -21.37 15.46 -7.37
C SER A 173 -22.03 16.70 -6.74
N PHE A 174 -21.43 17.88 -6.89
CA PHE A 174 -22.04 19.13 -6.46
C PHE A 174 -23.32 19.43 -7.23
N ALA A 175 -23.28 19.32 -8.56
CA ALA A 175 -24.43 19.58 -9.41
C ALA A 175 -25.59 18.62 -9.12
N GLU A 176 -25.28 17.33 -8.88
CA GLU A 176 -26.28 16.32 -8.52
C GLU A 176 -27.04 16.65 -7.23
N ILE A 177 -26.36 17.21 -6.23
CA ILE A 177 -26.99 17.60 -4.95
C ILE A 177 -28.02 18.72 -5.14
N LEU A 178 -27.72 19.67 -6.03
CA LEU A 178 -28.54 20.86 -6.25
C LEU A 178 -29.38 20.79 -7.53
N ALA A 179 -29.44 19.63 -8.19
CA ALA A 179 -30.04 19.47 -9.52
C ALA A 179 -31.54 19.81 -9.60
N TRP A 180 -32.26 19.73 -8.47
CA TRP A 180 -33.68 20.10 -8.41
C TRP A 180 -33.91 21.60 -8.24
N GLU A 181 -32.92 22.32 -7.72
CA GLU A 181 -32.99 23.76 -7.44
C GLU A 181 -32.32 24.59 -8.53
N ILE A 182 -31.35 24.03 -9.25
CA ILE A 182 -30.51 24.74 -10.22
C ILE A 182 -30.31 23.88 -11.47
N ASP A 183 -30.62 24.46 -12.64
CA ASP A 183 -30.18 23.90 -13.92
C ASP A 183 -28.78 24.45 -14.24
N PHE A 184 -27.74 23.67 -13.95
CA PHE A 184 -26.35 24.11 -14.16
C PHE A 184 -25.95 24.35 -15.63
N TYR A 185 -26.81 24.00 -16.59
CA TYR A 185 -26.59 24.32 -18.00
C TYR A 185 -27.22 25.67 -18.39
N GLN A 186 -28.36 26.03 -17.79
CA GLN A 186 -29.11 27.24 -18.14
C GLN A 186 -28.91 28.41 -17.16
N ASP A 187 -28.73 28.10 -15.88
CA ASP A 187 -28.74 29.08 -14.80
C ASP A 187 -27.36 29.64 -14.44
N VAL A 188 -26.30 28.99 -14.92
CA VAL A 188 -24.92 29.37 -14.60
C VAL A 188 -24.57 30.70 -15.26
N ARG A 189 -24.10 31.65 -14.46
CA ARG A 189 -23.71 32.99 -14.91
C ARG A 189 -22.38 33.40 -14.32
N GLU A 190 -21.65 34.22 -15.06
CA GLU A 190 -20.44 34.89 -14.57
C GLU A 190 -20.73 35.64 -13.25
N GLY A 191 -19.79 35.53 -12.30
CA GLY A 191 -19.89 36.14 -10.98
C GLY A 191 -20.70 35.34 -9.95
N ASN A 192 -21.39 34.26 -10.35
CA ASN A 192 -21.98 33.32 -9.39
C ASN A 192 -20.86 32.62 -8.61
N ARG A 193 -21.14 32.20 -7.38
CA ARG A 193 -20.11 31.58 -6.53
C ARG A 193 -20.58 30.24 -6.01
N PHE A 194 -19.64 29.37 -5.71
CA PHE A 194 -19.94 28.12 -5.02
C PHE A 194 -19.08 28.00 -3.77
N LYS A 195 -19.61 27.28 -2.78
CA LYS A 195 -18.83 26.78 -1.64
C LYS A 195 -19.16 25.32 -1.41
N VAL A 196 -18.13 24.55 -1.12
CA VAL A 196 -18.23 23.12 -0.84
C VAL A 196 -17.47 22.81 0.44
N ILE A 197 -18.07 21.99 1.30
CA ILE A 197 -17.35 21.30 2.36
C ILE A 197 -17.38 19.81 2.00
N VAL A 198 -16.22 19.25 1.67
CA VAL A 198 -16.10 17.87 1.15
C VAL A 198 -14.93 17.14 1.79
N GLU A 199 -15.06 15.83 1.89
CA GLU A 199 -13.95 14.94 2.21
C GLU A 199 -13.06 14.72 0.99
N LYS A 200 -11.75 14.90 1.14
CA LYS A 200 -10.76 14.42 0.19
C LYS A 200 -10.03 13.23 0.79
N ILE A 201 -9.99 12.12 0.03
CA ILE A 201 -9.42 10.86 0.47
C ILE A 201 -8.04 10.69 -0.17
N TYR A 202 -7.02 10.40 0.63
CA TYR A 202 -5.64 10.25 0.21
C TYR A 202 -5.03 8.93 0.65
N LYS A 203 -4.12 8.39 -0.18
CA LYS A 203 -3.19 7.30 0.15
C LYS A 203 -1.79 7.90 0.16
N GLY A 204 -1.25 8.16 1.35
CA GLY A 204 -0.04 8.98 1.47
C GLY A 204 -0.31 10.38 0.91
N GLU A 205 0.48 10.82 -0.07
CA GLU A 205 0.31 12.12 -0.74
C GLU A 205 -0.60 12.04 -1.99
N GLN A 206 -0.96 10.84 -2.43
CA GLN A 206 -1.76 10.65 -3.63
C GLN A 206 -3.25 10.89 -3.34
N PHE A 207 -3.85 11.87 -4.02
CA PHE A 207 -5.29 12.04 -4.04
C PHE A 207 -5.95 10.84 -4.72
N ILE A 208 -6.93 10.26 -4.04
CA ILE A 208 -7.64 9.07 -4.51
C ILE A 208 -9.00 9.45 -5.08
N GLN A 209 -9.84 10.10 -4.27
CA GLN A 209 -11.19 10.47 -4.64
C GLN A 209 -11.78 11.47 -3.65
N TYR A 210 -12.89 12.09 -4.04
CA TYR A 210 -13.77 12.79 -3.11
C TYR A 210 -14.61 11.80 -2.32
N GLY A 211 -14.80 12.09 -1.04
CA GLY A 211 -15.75 11.39 -0.18
C GLY A 211 -17.06 12.16 -0.09
N THR A 212 -17.61 12.23 1.12
CA THR A 212 -18.87 12.92 1.39
C THR A 212 -18.75 14.42 1.13
N ILE A 213 -19.67 14.99 0.35
CA ILE A 213 -19.98 16.43 0.41
C ILE A 213 -20.90 16.65 1.61
N HIS A 214 -20.45 17.42 2.58
CA HIS A 214 -21.23 17.75 3.78
C HIS A 214 -22.11 18.98 3.56
N VAL A 215 -21.61 19.94 2.79
CA VAL A 215 -22.34 21.17 2.42
C VAL A 215 -22.03 21.53 0.98
N ALA A 216 -23.07 21.83 0.22
CA ALA A 216 -23.02 22.43 -1.11
C ALA A 216 -23.79 23.76 -1.08
N GLU A 217 -23.13 24.87 -1.36
CA GLU A 217 -23.76 26.19 -1.50
C GLU A 217 -23.51 26.76 -2.89
N TYR A 218 -24.55 27.31 -3.50
CA TYR A 218 -24.48 28.10 -4.72
C TYR A 218 -25.06 29.48 -4.46
N LEU A 219 -24.34 30.52 -4.87
CA LEU A 219 -24.72 31.91 -4.69
C LEU A 219 -25.00 32.54 -6.06
N ARG A 220 -26.24 32.97 -6.26
CA ARG A 220 -26.73 33.64 -7.47
C ARG A 220 -27.11 35.08 -7.11
N GLY A 221 -26.14 35.98 -7.17
CA GLY A 221 -26.32 37.35 -6.65
C GLY A 221 -26.45 37.33 -5.12
N GLU A 222 -27.61 37.76 -4.60
CA GLU A 222 -27.90 37.73 -3.16
C GLU A 222 -28.59 36.43 -2.70
N GLU A 223 -29.09 35.61 -3.64
CA GLU A 223 -29.75 34.34 -3.35
C GLU A 223 -28.72 33.26 -3.01
N VAL A 224 -28.98 32.52 -1.94
CA VAL A 224 -28.16 31.39 -1.49
C VAL A 224 -28.98 30.12 -1.54
N ILE A 225 -28.54 29.17 -2.36
CA ILE A 225 -29.12 27.84 -2.47
C ILE A 225 -28.15 26.89 -1.76
N ARG A 226 -28.64 26.18 -0.74
CA ARG A 226 -27.81 25.36 0.15
C ARG A 226 -28.37 23.95 0.29
N GLY A 227 -27.50 22.95 0.15
CA GLY A 227 -27.73 21.56 0.52
C GLY A 227 -26.79 21.13 1.64
N ILE A 228 -27.36 20.66 2.75
CA ILE A 228 -26.66 20.15 3.92
C ILE A 228 -26.93 18.65 4.03
N ARG A 229 -25.88 17.84 4.17
CA ARG A 229 -26.04 16.40 4.31
C ARG A 229 -26.54 16.03 5.71
N PHE A 230 -27.58 15.21 5.76
CA PHE A 230 -28.13 14.66 6.99
C PHE A 230 -28.75 13.28 6.74
N ASN A 231 -28.54 12.29 7.61
CA ASN A 231 -29.12 10.94 7.50
C ASN A 231 -29.08 10.28 6.09
N GLY A 232 -28.01 10.53 5.33
CA GLY A 232 -27.82 9.96 3.99
C GLY A 232 -28.45 10.74 2.84
N GLY A 233 -29.23 11.79 3.10
CA GLY A 233 -29.80 12.70 2.10
C GLY A 233 -29.25 14.13 2.24
N TYR A 234 -29.72 15.02 1.36
CA TYR A 234 -29.39 16.45 1.39
C TYR A 234 -30.65 17.28 1.59
N TYR A 235 -30.55 18.28 2.47
CA TYR A 235 -31.66 19.10 2.90
C TYR A 235 -31.29 20.57 2.86
N ASN A 236 -32.28 21.43 2.64
CA ASN A 236 -32.10 22.86 2.79
C ASN A 236 -32.11 23.28 4.27
N GLU A 237 -32.01 24.59 4.54
CA GLU A 237 -31.93 25.14 5.90
C GLU A 237 -33.19 24.91 6.74
N GLU A 238 -34.35 24.78 6.08
CA GLU A 238 -35.64 24.48 6.71
C GLU A 238 -35.88 22.97 6.89
N GLY A 239 -34.98 22.11 6.40
CA GLY A 239 -35.08 20.66 6.51
C GLY A 239 -35.90 19.98 5.40
N PHE A 240 -36.20 20.67 4.30
CA PHE A 240 -36.79 20.06 3.11
C PHE A 240 -35.73 19.31 2.30
N SER A 241 -36.07 18.11 1.85
CA SER A 241 -35.18 17.29 1.03
C SER A 241 -34.97 17.94 -0.34
N LEU A 242 -33.71 18.06 -0.75
CA LEU A 242 -33.33 18.52 -2.10
C LEU A 242 -33.39 17.41 -3.14
N GLN A 243 -33.52 16.15 -2.70
CA GLN A 243 -33.68 15.00 -3.58
C GLN A 243 -35.14 14.55 -3.55
N LYS A 244 -35.77 14.36 -4.73
CA LYS A 244 -37.07 13.68 -4.81
C LYS A 244 -36.89 12.17 -4.59
N ALA A 245 -37.79 11.61 -3.79
CA ALA A 245 -37.95 10.17 -3.58
C ALA A 245 -38.67 9.50 -4.77
#